data_AF-A0A1X0Q666-F1
#
_entry.id   AF-A0A1X0Q666-F1
#
_cell.length_a   1.000
_cell.length_b   1.000
_cell.length_c   1.000
_cell.angle_alpha   90.00
_cell.angle_beta   90.00
_cell.angle_gamma   90.00
#
_symmetry.space_group_name_H-M   'P 1'
#
loop_
_entity.id
_entity.type
_entity.pdbx_description
1 polymer ?
#
loop_
_entity_poly.entity_id
_entity_poly.type
_entity_poly.pdbx_seq_one_letter_code
_entity_poly.pdbx_strand_id
1 'polypeptide(L)'
;MLLSAESLLNDYCYNEPDLALEIFDVINYDYKDQIKKYYKEFIKNSALEEVFNLLDKINNKDLSIIMGLLIENNINKPLLHRLLAVGFEYNDILINVKSILMSTAHPNVKRSLLTDLKSFAKFNEFNEYSIICSSAFGI
;
A
#
# COMPACT_ATOMS: atom_id res chain seq x y z
N MET A 1 -35.11 -1.71 7.27
CA MET A 1 -34.89 -2.22 5.90
C MET A 1 -33.41 -2.06 5.63
N LEU A 2 -32.66 -3.15 5.45
CA LEU A 2 -31.23 -3.08 5.08
C LEU A 2 -31.16 -2.81 3.57
N LEU A 3 -30.40 -1.80 3.15
CA LEU A 3 -30.13 -1.53 1.74
C LEU A 3 -29.20 -2.61 1.18
N SER A 4 -29.30 -2.91 -0.12
CA SER A 4 -28.33 -3.78 -0.78
C SER A 4 -26.98 -3.06 -0.89
N ALA A 5 -25.88 -3.81 -0.94
CA ALA A 5 -24.54 -3.25 -1.12
C ALA A 5 -24.41 -2.45 -2.43
N GLU A 6 -25.10 -2.87 -3.49
CA GLU A 6 -25.15 -2.14 -4.77
C GLU A 6 -25.84 -0.78 -4.63
N SER A 7 -26.94 -0.69 -3.88
CA SER A 7 -27.60 0.59 -3.59
C SER A 7 -26.73 1.49 -2.72
N LEU A 8 -26.01 0.93 -1.73
CA LEU A 8 -25.09 1.71 -0.90
C LEU A 8 -23.92 2.28 -1.72
N LEU A 9 -23.34 1.48 -2.62
CA LEU A 9 -22.22 1.89 -3.48
C LEU A 9 -22.61 2.97 -4.48
N ASN A 10 -23.77 2.85 -5.12
CA ASN A 10 -24.20 3.78 -6.17
C ASN A 10 -24.81 5.06 -5.61
N ASP A 11 -25.59 4.98 -4.53
CA ASP A 11 -26.39 6.12 -4.06
C ASP A 11 -25.70 6.91 -2.94
N TYR A 12 -24.73 6.32 -2.21
CA TYR A 12 -24.15 6.93 -1.01
C TYR A 12 -22.62 7.03 -1.02
N CYS A 13 -21.90 6.16 -1.73
CA CYS A 13 -20.43 6.10 -1.65
C CYS A 13 -19.69 6.97 -2.69
N TYR A 14 -20.39 7.75 -3.51
CA TYR A 14 -19.78 8.51 -4.62
C TYR A 14 -18.67 9.49 -4.15
N ASN A 15 -18.74 9.98 -2.92
CA ASN A 15 -17.74 10.88 -2.30
C ASN A 15 -17.10 10.31 -1.02
N GLU A 16 -17.34 9.04 -0.69
CA GLU A 16 -16.87 8.41 0.56
C GLU A 16 -16.04 7.15 0.21
N PRO A 17 -14.78 7.33 -0.22
CA PRO A 17 -13.97 6.23 -0.73
C PRO A 17 -13.53 5.24 0.35
N ASP A 18 -13.43 5.67 1.60
CA ASP A 18 -13.24 4.79 2.77
C ASP A 18 -14.44 3.88 2.99
N LEU A 19 -15.65 4.44 3.01
CA LEU A 19 -16.88 3.66 3.17
C LEU A 19 -17.05 2.65 2.03
N ALA A 20 -16.74 3.05 0.79
CA ALA A 20 -16.75 2.15 -0.37
C ALA A 20 -15.82 0.95 -0.17
N LEU A 21 -14.61 1.18 0.34
CA LEU A 21 -13.61 0.14 0.57
C LEU A 21 -14.02 -0.80 1.72
N GLU A 22 -14.61 -0.28 2.79
CA GLU A 22 -15.17 -1.12 3.87
C GLU A 22 -16.32 -2.00 3.34
N ILE A 23 -17.20 -1.45 2.49
CA ILE A 23 -18.29 -2.23 1.86
C ILE A 23 -17.71 -3.31 0.94
N PHE A 24 -16.71 -2.98 0.12
CA PHE A 24 -16.04 -3.96 -0.74
C PHE A 24 -15.45 -5.12 0.05
N ASP A 25 -14.86 -4.85 1.23
CA ASP A 25 -14.36 -5.90 2.11
C ASP A 25 -15.49 -6.83 2.58
N VAL A 26 -16.59 -6.25 3.07
CA VAL A 26 -17.73 -7.00 3.62
C VAL A 26 -18.39 -7.90 2.58
N ILE A 27 -18.50 -7.43 1.33
CA ILE A 27 -19.13 -8.21 0.25
C ILE A 27 -18.15 -9.10 -0.51
N ASN A 28 -16.86 -9.13 -0.12
CA ASN A 28 -15.78 -9.81 -0.84
C ASN A 28 -15.74 -9.41 -2.33
N TYR A 29 -15.83 -8.11 -2.60
CA TYR A 29 -15.76 -7.57 -3.95
C TYR A 29 -14.37 -7.85 -4.55
N ASP A 30 -14.32 -8.34 -5.79
CA ASP A 30 -13.09 -8.87 -6.40
C ASP A 30 -12.59 -8.04 -7.60
N TYR A 31 -13.31 -6.99 -7.99
CA TYR A 31 -12.95 -6.18 -9.16
C TYR A 31 -11.79 -5.22 -8.86
N LYS A 32 -10.57 -5.74 -9.05
CA LYS A 32 -9.31 -5.08 -8.67
C LYS A 32 -9.15 -3.66 -9.19
N ASP A 33 -9.57 -3.37 -10.42
CA ASP A 33 -9.40 -2.04 -11.01
C ASP A 33 -10.24 -0.98 -10.28
N GLN A 34 -11.44 -1.34 -9.85
CA GLN A 34 -12.31 -0.44 -9.09
C GLN A 34 -11.80 -0.27 -7.66
N ILE A 35 -11.40 -1.35 -6.99
CA ILE A 35 -10.76 -1.29 -5.66
C ILE A 35 -9.54 -0.38 -5.70
N LYS A 36 -8.67 -0.54 -6.70
CA LYS A 36 -7.48 0.30 -6.91
C LYS A 36 -7.85 1.78 -7.10
N LYS A 37 -8.92 2.07 -7.84
CA LYS A 37 -9.40 3.45 -8.04
C LYS A 37 -9.77 4.10 -6.70
N TYR A 38 -10.55 3.41 -5.86
CA TYR A 38 -10.98 3.94 -4.56
C TYR A 38 -9.81 4.08 -3.58
N TYR A 39 -8.90 3.10 -3.49
CA TYR A 39 -7.69 3.25 -2.68
C TYR A 39 -6.84 4.43 -3.14
N LYS A 40 -6.68 4.62 -4.46
CA LYS A 40 -5.91 5.74 -5.01
C LYS A 40 -6.51 7.08 -4.62
N GLU A 41 -7.84 7.20 -4.71
CA GLU A 41 -8.55 8.41 -4.34
C GLU A 41 -8.46 8.70 -2.85
N PHE A 42 -8.68 7.69 -2.00
CA PHE A 42 -8.56 7.82 -0.56
C PHE A 42 -7.13 8.18 -0.11
N ILE A 43 -6.12 7.44 -0.55
CA ILE A 43 -4.71 7.69 -0.16
C ILE A 43 -4.23 9.08 -0.58
N LYS A 44 -4.71 9.59 -1.71
CA LYS A 44 -4.33 10.91 -2.22
C LYS A 44 -4.93 12.05 -1.38
N ASN A 45 -6.15 11.86 -0.87
CA ASN A 45 -6.93 12.91 -0.23
C ASN A 45 -6.90 12.85 1.31
N SER A 46 -6.44 11.74 1.89
CA SER A 46 -6.46 11.52 3.34
C SER A 46 -5.09 11.68 3.98
N ALA A 47 -5.08 11.98 5.28
CA ALA A 47 -3.85 11.94 6.06
C ALA A 47 -3.33 10.50 6.13
N LEU A 48 -2.01 10.33 6.19
CA LEU A 48 -1.42 8.98 6.21
C LEU A 48 -1.93 8.14 7.40
N GLU A 49 -2.24 8.78 8.53
CA GLU A 49 -2.80 8.09 9.69
C GLU A 49 -4.19 7.50 9.40
N GLU A 50 -5.06 8.25 8.74
CA GLU A 50 -6.39 7.81 8.33
C GLU A 50 -6.31 6.63 7.36
N VAL A 51 -5.31 6.65 6.47
CA VAL A 51 -5.03 5.52 5.57
C VAL A 51 -4.76 4.25 6.34
N PHE A 52 -3.83 4.29 7.31
CA PHE A 52 -3.51 3.09 8.09
C PHE A 52 -4.63 2.68 9.04
N ASN A 53 -5.43 3.61 9.57
CA ASN A 53 -6.63 3.28 10.33
C ASN A 53 -7.66 2.51 9.50
N LEU A 54 -7.83 2.85 8.22
CA LEU A 54 -8.69 2.07 7.32
C LEU A 54 -8.09 0.67 7.04
N LEU A 55 -6.79 0.60 6.75
CA LEU A 55 -6.12 -0.67 6.43
C LEU A 55 -6.15 -1.67 7.59
N ASP A 56 -6.19 -1.18 8.83
CA ASP A 56 -6.34 -2.02 10.03
C ASP A 56 -7.73 -2.66 10.11
N LYS A 57 -8.77 -2.00 9.59
CA LYS A 57 -10.15 -2.50 9.57
C LYS A 57 -10.44 -3.49 8.43
N ILE A 58 -9.77 -3.32 7.29
CA ILE A 58 -10.02 -4.11 6.09
C ILE A 58 -9.24 -5.42 6.13
N ASN A 59 -9.93 -6.54 5.87
CA ASN A 59 -9.32 -7.86 5.84
C ASN A 59 -8.75 -8.22 4.46
N ASN A 60 -9.52 -7.99 3.41
CA ASN A 60 -9.18 -8.34 2.03
C ASN A 60 -8.41 -7.20 1.35
N LYS A 61 -7.13 -7.06 1.70
CA LYS A 61 -6.26 -6.01 1.18
C LYS A 61 -5.11 -6.56 0.33
N ASP A 62 -4.95 -6.03 -0.88
CA ASP A 62 -3.87 -6.41 -1.81
C ASP A 62 -2.64 -5.53 -1.57
N LEU A 63 -1.60 -6.12 -0.97
CA LEU A 63 -0.37 -5.42 -0.62
C LEU A 63 0.30 -4.76 -1.83
N SER A 64 0.26 -5.39 -3.01
CA SER A 64 0.92 -4.85 -4.19
C SER A 64 0.26 -3.55 -4.64
N ILE A 65 -1.07 -3.52 -4.61
CA ILE A 65 -1.85 -2.32 -4.94
C ILE A 65 -1.56 -1.22 -3.90
N ILE A 66 -1.69 -1.54 -2.62
CA ILE A 66 -1.60 -0.57 -1.53
C ILE A 66 -0.19 0.01 -1.41
N MET A 67 0.84 -0.83 -1.45
CA MET A 67 2.23 -0.39 -1.31
C MET A 67 2.66 0.47 -2.49
N GLY A 68 2.26 0.13 -3.72
CA GLY A 68 2.51 0.95 -4.90
C GLY A 68 1.90 2.36 -4.75
N LEU A 69 0.62 2.43 -4.36
CA LEU A 69 -0.08 3.71 -4.16
C LEU A 69 0.51 4.53 -3.01
N LEU A 70 0.86 3.89 -1.89
CA LEU A 70 1.47 4.57 -0.75
C LEU A 70 2.82 5.19 -1.13
N ILE A 71 3.69 4.45 -1.81
CA ILE A 71 5.01 4.92 -2.20
C ILE A 71 4.93 6.07 -3.21
N GLU A 72 4.00 5.99 -4.17
CA GLU A 72 3.77 7.08 -5.14
C GLU A 72 3.34 8.39 -4.47
N ASN A 73 2.52 8.33 -3.43
CA ASN A 73 1.92 9.51 -2.79
C ASN A 73 2.66 9.98 -1.53
N ASN A 74 3.53 9.15 -0.93
CA ASN A 74 4.17 9.42 0.36
C ASN A 74 5.68 9.18 0.34
N ILE A 75 6.35 9.62 -0.73
CA ILE A 75 7.81 9.58 -0.84
C ILE A 75 8.45 10.21 0.41
N ASN A 76 9.50 9.57 0.94
CA ASN A 76 10.26 9.94 2.13
C ASN A 76 9.60 9.68 3.49
N LYS A 77 8.45 9.00 3.54
CA LYS A 77 7.85 8.57 4.82
C LYS A 77 8.16 7.09 5.10
N PRO A 78 8.37 6.71 6.37
CA PRO A 78 8.48 5.30 6.76
C PRO A 78 7.10 4.63 6.71
N LEU A 79 7.02 3.52 5.98
CA LEU A 79 5.80 2.78 5.66
C LEU A 79 5.91 1.30 6.06
N LEU A 80 7.10 0.68 5.97
CA LEU A 80 7.22 -0.78 6.09
C LEU A 80 6.77 -1.33 7.45
N HIS A 81 7.19 -0.69 8.55
CA HIS A 81 6.74 -1.06 9.90
C HIS A 81 5.23 -0.87 10.09
N ARG A 82 4.63 0.12 9.43
CA ARG A 82 3.20 0.39 9.52
C ARG A 82 2.39 -0.62 8.72
N LEU A 83 2.90 -1.04 7.56
CA LEU A 83 2.32 -2.15 6.78
C LEU A 83 2.29 -3.44 7.61
N LEU A 84 3.40 -3.74 8.30
CA LEU A 84 3.44 -4.88 9.23
C LEU A 84 2.42 -4.73 10.37
N ALA A 85 2.28 -3.53 10.93
CA ALA A 85 1.34 -3.26 12.03
C ALA A 85 -0.13 -3.47 11.64
N VAL A 86 -0.52 -3.18 10.40
CA VAL A 86 -1.89 -3.42 9.89
C VAL A 86 -2.11 -4.84 9.34
N GLY A 87 -1.20 -5.76 9.65
CA GLY A 87 -1.37 -7.19 9.39
C GLY A 87 -0.84 -7.71 8.05
N PHE A 88 0.02 -6.97 7.36
CA PHE A 88 0.75 -7.54 6.21
C PHE A 88 1.93 -8.39 6.68
N GLU A 89 2.16 -9.51 6.00
CA GLU A 89 3.25 -10.42 6.33
C GLU A 89 4.62 -9.84 5.97
N TYR A 90 5.60 -10.04 6.85
CA TYR A 90 6.96 -9.52 6.69
C TYR A 90 7.60 -9.93 5.36
N ASN A 91 7.45 -11.21 4.98
CA ASN A 91 8.03 -11.73 3.73
C ASN A 91 7.36 -11.13 2.49
N ASP A 92 6.05 -10.92 2.51
CA ASP A 92 5.32 -10.33 1.40
C ASP A 92 5.71 -8.85 1.20
N ILE A 93 5.94 -8.14 2.31
CA ILE A 93 6.48 -6.77 2.30
C ILE A 93 7.85 -6.77 1.61
N LEU A 94 8.77 -7.66 2.00
CA LEU A 94 10.11 -7.73 1.39
C LEU A 94 10.06 -8.05 -0.11
N ILE A 95 9.20 -8.99 -0.53
CA ILE A 95 9.01 -9.34 -1.94
C ILE A 95 8.53 -8.11 -2.73
N ASN A 96 7.57 -7.36 -2.19
CA ASN A 96 7.07 -6.14 -2.84
C ASN A 96 8.13 -5.03 -2.84
N VAL A 97 8.89 -4.85 -1.75
CA VAL A 97 10.05 -3.93 -1.72
C VAL A 97 11.00 -4.25 -2.86
N LYS A 98 11.42 -5.52 -2.99
CA LYS A 98 12.35 -5.96 -4.05
C LYS A 98 11.78 -5.68 -5.44
N SER A 99 10.51 -6.04 -5.67
CA SER A 99 9.80 -5.79 -6.92
C SER A 99 9.80 -4.30 -7.30
N ILE A 100 9.50 -3.41 -6.34
CA ILE A 100 9.46 -1.96 -6.56
C ILE A 100 10.87 -1.41 -6.82
N LEU A 101 11.88 -1.82 -6.05
CA LEU A 101 13.27 -1.41 -6.26
C LEU A 101 13.80 -1.79 -7.64
N MET A 102 13.39 -2.95 -8.16
CA MET A 102 13.80 -3.41 -9.49
C MET A 102 13.04 -2.71 -10.63
N SER A 103 11.76 -2.37 -10.43
CA SER A 103 10.90 -1.84 -11.49
C SER A 103 10.90 -0.31 -11.59
N THR A 104 11.08 0.41 -10.49
CA THR A 104 11.02 1.87 -10.50
C THR A 104 12.31 2.48 -11.07
N ALA A 105 12.17 3.54 -11.87
CA ALA A 105 13.30 4.37 -12.30
C ALA A 105 13.54 5.57 -11.38
N HIS A 106 12.62 5.89 -10.47
CA HIS A 106 12.70 7.10 -9.64
C HIS A 106 13.74 6.95 -8.50
N PRO A 107 14.87 7.69 -8.52
CA PRO A 107 15.93 7.53 -7.54
C PRO A 107 15.48 7.83 -6.11
N ASN A 108 14.59 8.81 -5.93
CA ASN A 108 14.09 9.19 -4.61
C ASN A 108 13.22 8.11 -3.98
N VAL A 109 12.41 7.40 -4.79
CA VAL A 109 11.65 6.25 -4.33
C VAL A 109 12.59 5.17 -3.83
N LYS A 110 13.64 4.84 -4.59
CA LYS A 110 14.64 3.85 -4.18
C LYS A 110 15.33 4.23 -2.88
N ARG A 111 15.82 5.48 -2.78
CA ARG A 111 16.50 5.97 -1.56
C ARG A 111 15.59 5.95 -0.34
N SER A 112 14.35 6.42 -0.48
CA SER A 112 13.35 6.39 0.59
C SER A 112 13.09 4.97 1.06
N LEU A 113 12.86 4.06 0.11
CA LEU A 113 12.53 2.68 0.42
C LEU A 113 13.71 1.91 1.02
N LEU A 114 14.93 2.16 0.55
CA LEU A 114 16.15 1.60 1.15
C LEU A 114 16.38 2.14 2.56
N THR A 115 16.11 3.43 2.80
CA THR A 115 16.23 4.04 4.14
C THR A 115 15.25 3.40 5.11
N ASP A 116 14.00 3.22 4.69
CA ASP A 116 12.98 2.55 5.49
C ASP A 116 13.33 1.08 5.73
N LEU A 117 13.74 0.37 4.66
CA LEU A 117 14.20 -1.02 4.70
C LEU A 117 15.36 -1.22 5.68
N LYS A 118 16.30 -0.28 5.77
CA LYS A 118 17.43 -0.35 6.71
C LYS A 118 16.97 -0.49 8.17
N SER A 119 15.85 0.14 8.51
CA SER A 119 15.26 0.08 9.86
C SER A 119 14.30 -1.08 10.05
N PHE A 120 13.84 -1.70 8.96
CA PHE A 120 12.82 -2.75 8.95
C PHE A 120 13.39 -4.16 8.81
N ALA A 121 14.41 -4.33 7.97
CA ALA A 121 15.05 -5.60 7.72
C ALA A 121 15.73 -6.14 8.97
N LYS A 122 15.53 -7.43 9.25
CA LYS A 122 16.03 -8.09 10.46
C LYS A 122 17.35 -8.82 10.23
N PHE A 123 17.70 -9.15 8.99
CA PHE A 123 18.87 -9.94 8.63
C PHE A 123 19.66 -9.27 7.50
N ASN A 124 20.03 -10.03 6.46
CA ASN A 124 20.87 -9.58 5.36
C ASN A 124 20.09 -8.96 4.19
N GLU A 125 18.76 -8.83 4.28
CA GLU A 125 17.92 -8.39 3.17
C GLU A 125 18.26 -6.96 2.73
N PHE A 126 18.54 -6.07 3.68
CA PHE A 126 19.00 -4.71 3.37
C PHE A 126 20.28 -4.72 2.53
N ASN A 127 21.26 -5.55 2.91
CA ASN A 127 22.53 -5.65 2.17
C ASN A 127 22.31 -6.20 0.77
N GLU A 128 21.50 -7.26 0.63
CA GLU A 128 21.15 -7.82 -0.69
C GLU A 128 20.53 -6.76 -1.60
N TYR A 129 19.53 -6.03 -1.10
CA TYR A 129 18.76 -5.10 -1.93
C TYR A 129 19.55 -3.82 -2.22
N SER A 130 20.41 -3.38 -1.29
CA SER A 130 21.34 -2.27 -1.53
C SER A 130 22.33 -2.61 -2.65
N ILE A 131 22.91 -3.81 -2.65
CA ILE A 131 23.85 -4.23 -3.71
C ILE A 131 23.16 -4.25 -5.08
N ILE A 132 21.92 -4.76 -5.16
CA ILE A 132 21.12 -4.73 -6.40
C ILE A 132 20.93 -3.29 -6.88
N CYS A 133 20.60 -2.37 -5.97
CA CYS A 133 20.39 -0.97 -6.34
C CYS A 133 21.69 -0.29 -6.81
N SER A 134 22.81 -0.52 -6.14
CA SER A 134 24.09 0.09 -6.51
C SER A 134 24.64 -0.48 -7.82
N SER A 135 24.55 -1.80 -8.03
CA SER A 135 25.04 -2.45 -9.25
C SER A 135 24.22 -2.11 -10.49
N ALA A 136 22.89 -1.99 -10.37
CA ALA A 136 22.02 -1.74 -11.52
C ALA A 136 21.77 -0.25 -11.78
N PHE A 137 21.94 0.63 -10.78
CA PHE A 137 21.51 2.04 -10.89
C PHE A 137 22.51 3.07 -10.36
N GLY A 138 23.67 2.65 -9.81
CA GLY A 138 24.72 3.57 -9.35
C GLY A 138 24.35 4.45 -8.16
N ILE A 139 23.39 4.00 -7.34
CA ILE A 139 22.91 4.67 -6.11
C ILE A 139 23.45 3.96 -4.88
#